data_AF-A0A8D8NWL8-F1
#
_entry.id   AF-A0A8D8NWL8-F1
#
_cell.length_a   1.000
_cell.length_b   1.000
_cell.length_c   1.000
_cell.angle_alpha   90.00
_cell.angle_beta   90.00
_cell.angle_gamma   90.00
#
_symmetry.space_group_name_H-M   'P 1'
#
loop_
_entity.id
_entity.type
_entity.pdbx_description
1 polymer ?
#
loop_
_entity_poly.entity_id
_entity_poly.type
_entity_poly.pdbx_seq_one_letter_code
_entity_poly.pdbx_strand_id
1 'polypeptide(L)'
;CVVCVFYTCVGGLKAVVWTDVVQTFSMFGALVLVAVKGTIDLGGSDVVFRSAWETGRLERPNFDINPTTRHTLWSQLIGGFVYWLQTNAVSQNMIQRYLSLPSVKAGRRALWIFVFGVCLLMA
;
A
#
# COMPACT_ATOMS: atom_id res chain seq x y z
N CYS A 1 5.97 -11.10 18.43
CA CYS A 1 4.71 -10.96 19.21
C CYS A 1 4.93 -10.32 20.58
N VAL A 2 5.80 -10.85 21.44
CA VAL A 2 6.00 -10.31 22.81
C VAL A 2 6.39 -8.83 22.82
N VAL A 3 7.36 -8.44 21.99
CA VAL A 3 7.78 -7.02 21.85
C VAL A 3 6.63 -6.14 21.38
N CYS A 4 5.86 -6.59 20.38
CA CYS A 4 4.69 -5.89 19.87
C CYS A 4 3.61 -5.68 20.92
N VAL A 5 3.29 -6.73 21.68
CA VAL A 5 2.33 -6.65 22.78
C VAL A 5 2.82 -5.68 23.84
N PHE A 6 4.09 -5.74 24.22
CA PHE A 6 4.65 -4.88 25.26
C PHE A 6 4.53 -3.38 24.92
N TYR A 7 5.05 -2.93 23.77
CA TYR A 7 4.98 -1.50 23.43
C TYR A 7 3.55 -1.03 23.13
N THR A 8 2.68 -1.93 22.65
CA THR A 8 1.26 -1.60 22.40
C THR A 8 0.50 -1.43 23.72
N CYS A 9 0.73 -2.32 24.70
CA CYS A 9 0.12 -2.22 26.02
C CYS A 9 0.60 -0.99 26.79
N VAL A 10 1.90 -0.67 26.73
CA VAL A 10 2.48 0.45 27.49
C VAL A 10 2.16 1.80 26.83
N GLY A 11 2.25 1.89 25.51
CA GLY A 11 2.16 3.17 24.80
C GLY A 11 0.83 3.45 24.11
N GLY A 12 -0.07 2.47 24.03
CA GLY A 12 -1.37 2.59 23.38
C GLY A 12 -1.27 3.00 21.91
N LEU A 13 -2.33 3.65 21.40
CA LEU A 13 -2.42 4.06 19.99
C LEU A 13 -1.28 4.99 19.55
N LYS A 14 -0.80 5.87 20.43
CA LYS A 14 0.28 6.81 20.10
C LYS A 14 1.59 6.09 19.79
N ALA A 15 1.95 5.08 20.59
CA ALA A 15 3.14 4.29 20.32
C ALA A 15 3.00 3.47 19.03
N VAL A 16 1.84 2.86 18.81
CA VAL A 16 1.55 2.09 17.59
C VAL A 16 1.70 2.96 16.34
N VAL A 17 1.14 4.18 16.34
CA VAL A 17 1.26 5.08 15.19
C VAL A 17 2.72 5.49 14.94
N TRP A 18 3.52 5.71 16.00
CA TRP A 18 4.93 6.05 15.82
C TRP A 18 5.76 4.88 15.30
N THR A 19 5.53 3.67 15.81
CA THR A 19 6.20 2.46 15.30
C THR A 19 5.85 2.20 13.84
N ASP A 20 4.60 2.43 13.44
CA ASP A 20 4.17 2.27 12.05
C ASP A 20 4.87 3.25 11.11
N VAL A 21 5.11 4.49 11.56
CA VAL A 21 5.86 5.49 10.78
C VAL A 21 7.29 5.00 10.54
N VAL A 22 7.98 4.55 11.58
CA VAL A 22 9.35 4.02 11.46
C VAL A 22 9.38 2.79 10.55
N GLN A 23 8.46 1.87 10.74
CA GLN A 23 8.34 0.66 9.91
C GLN A 23 8.12 1.04 8.44
N THR A 24 7.21 1.98 8.17
CA THR A 24 6.93 2.47 6.82
C THR A 24 8.20 3.00 6.16
N PHE A 25 8.94 3.91 6.81
CA PHE A 25 10.19 4.42 6.24
C PHE A 25 11.23 3.32 5.98
N SER A 26 11.40 2.37 6.91
CA SER A 26 12.34 1.26 6.73
C SER A 26 11.94 0.33 5.58
N MET A 27 10.65 0.03 5.42
CA MET A 27 10.14 -0.86 4.37
C MET A 27 10.29 -0.23 2.99
N PHE A 28 9.94 1.05 2.87
CA PHE A 28 10.14 1.81 1.63
C PHE A 28 11.62 1.95 1.28
N GLY A 29 12.47 2.25 2.26
CA GLY A 29 13.92 2.33 2.05
C GLY A 29 14.49 1.00 1.56
N ALA A 30 14.11 -0.11 2.19
CA ALA A 30 14.52 -1.45 1.76
C ALA A 30 14.04 -1.78 0.35
N LEU A 31 12.78 -1.45 0.01
CA LEU A 31 12.23 -1.65 -1.34
C LEU A 31 13.05 -0.92 -2.39
N VAL A 32 13.34 0.37 -2.19
CA VAL A 32 14.14 1.18 -3.13
C VAL A 32 15.56 0.64 -3.25
N LEU A 33 16.20 0.28 -2.13
CA LEU A 33 17.55 -0.28 -2.14
C LEU A 33 17.63 -1.58 -2.93
N VAL A 34 16.69 -2.50 -2.71
CA VAL A 34 16.64 -3.78 -3.45
C VAL A 34 16.34 -3.54 -4.93
N ALA A 35 15.41 -2.64 -5.26
CA ALA A 35 15.08 -2.30 -6.65
C ALA A 35 16.28 -1.69 -7.39
N VAL A 36 16.98 -0.73 -6.78
CA VAL A 36 18.16 -0.08 -7.36
C VAL A 36 19.30 -1.07 -7.51
N LYS A 37 19.65 -1.80 -6.45
CA LYS A 37 20.76 -2.77 -6.48
C LYS A 37 20.48 -3.90 -7.46
N GLY A 38 19.25 -4.43 -7.49
CA GLY A 38 18.84 -5.44 -8.47
C GLY A 38 18.92 -4.94 -9.91
N THR A 39 18.53 -3.68 -10.15
CA THR A 39 18.63 -3.05 -11.48
C THR A 39 20.08 -2.85 -11.91
N ILE A 40 20.96 -2.46 -11.00
CA ILE A 40 22.40 -2.28 -11.28
C ILE A 40 23.05 -3.64 -11.60
N ASP A 41 22.77 -4.67 -10.78
CA ASP A 41 23.31 -6.02 -10.98
C ASP A 41 22.88 -6.63 -12.34
N LEU A 42 21.69 -6.31 -12.82
CA LEU A 42 21.15 -6.74 -14.11
C LEU A 42 21.70 -5.95 -15.31
N GLY A 43 22.49 -4.90 -15.08
CA GLY A 43 23.09 -4.08 -16.14
C GLY A 43 22.27 -2.85 -16.56
N GLY A 44 21.29 -2.43 -15.76
CA GLY A 44 20.51 -1.21 -15.95
C GLY A 44 19.02 -1.43 -16.16
N SER A 45 18.23 -0.36 -16.09
CA SER A 45 16.77 -0.40 -16.18
C SER A 45 16.26 -0.89 -17.54
N ASP A 46 16.99 -0.60 -18.62
CA ASP A 46 16.65 -1.05 -19.97
C ASP A 46 16.60 -2.59 -20.07
N VAL A 47 17.59 -3.27 -19.48
CA VAL A 47 17.66 -4.73 -19.46
C VAL A 47 16.52 -5.32 -18.64
N VAL A 48 16.15 -4.69 -17.52
CA VAL A 48 15.02 -5.10 -16.68
C VAL A 48 13.72 -5.04 -17.46
N PHE A 49 13.44 -3.92 -18.14
CA PHE A 49 12.20 -3.75 -18.92
C PHE A 49 12.16 -4.68 -20.14
N ARG A 50 13.27 -4.82 -20.87
CA ARG A 50 13.34 -5.75 -22.00
C ARG A 50 13.11 -7.19 -21.56
N SER A 51 13.75 -7.63 -20.48
CA SER A 51 13.57 -8.96 -19.92
C SER A 51 12.12 -9.18 -19.45
N ALA A 52 11.49 -8.19 -18.81
CA ALA A 52 10.10 -8.25 -18.40
C ALA A 52 9.13 -8.37 -19.61
N TRP A 53 9.44 -7.71 -20.71
CA TRP A 53 8.68 -7.80 -21.96
C TRP A 53 8.83 -9.17 -22.63
N GLU A 54 10.06 -9.65 -22.79
CA GLU A 54 10.38 -10.94 -23.42
C GLU A 54 9.80 -12.13 -22.64
N THR A 55 9.79 -12.05 -21.32
CA THR A 55 9.22 -13.09 -20.44
C THR A 55 7.70 -13.03 -20.32
N GLY A 56 7.04 -12.06 -20.97
CA GLY A 56 5.59 -11.89 -20.91
C GLY A 56 5.07 -11.47 -19.53
N ARG A 57 5.94 -10.94 -18.65
CA ARG A 57 5.55 -10.49 -17.30
C ARG A 57 4.77 -9.18 -17.29
N LEU A 58 4.83 -8.43 -18.39
CA LEU A 58 4.05 -7.21 -18.60
C LEU A 58 2.70 -7.56 -19.21
N GLU A 59 1.74 -7.90 -18.35
CA GLU A 59 0.36 -8.19 -18.75
C GLU A 59 -0.40 -6.90 -19.07
N ARG A 60 -1.14 -6.90 -20.19
CA ARG A 60 -2.02 -5.78 -20.54
C ARG A 60 -3.33 -5.88 -19.76
N PRO A 61 -4.01 -4.73 -19.52
CA PRO A 61 -5.31 -4.76 -18.85
C PRO A 61 -6.31 -5.62 -19.64
N ASN A 62 -6.88 -6.62 -18.97
CA ASN A 62 -7.93 -7.47 -19.55
C ASN A 62 -9.31 -6.80 -19.36
N PHE A 63 -9.99 -6.48 -20.47
CA PHE A 63 -11.30 -5.80 -20.47
C PHE A 63 -12.51 -6.75 -20.55
N ASP A 64 -12.29 -8.06 -20.47
CA ASP A 64 -13.36 -9.05 -20.47
C ASP A 64 -14.31 -8.85 -19.27
N ILE A 65 -15.61 -9.00 -19.51
CA ILE A 65 -16.69 -8.83 -18.53
C ILE A 65 -17.02 -10.18 -17.85
N ASN A 66 -16.43 -11.28 -18.31
CA ASN A 66 -16.63 -12.60 -17.71
C ASN A 66 -16.32 -12.58 -16.20
N PRO A 67 -17.28 -12.92 -15.31
CA PRO A 67 -17.06 -12.94 -13.87
C PRO A 67 -16.18 -14.10 -13.39
N THR A 68 -15.89 -15.08 -14.27
CA THR A 68 -15.07 -16.25 -13.97
C THR A 68 -13.57 -15.98 -14.13
N THR A 69 -13.19 -14.90 -14.84
CA THR A 69 -11.79 -14.48 -14.96
C THR A 69 -11.34 -13.75 -13.70
N ARG A 70 -10.27 -14.24 -13.07
CA ARG A 70 -9.80 -13.79 -11.75
C ARG A 70 -9.43 -12.30 -11.69
N HIS A 71 -8.71 -11.81 -12.71
CA HIS A 71 -8.24 -10.43 -12.78
C HIS A 71 -8.66 -9.81 -14.11
N THR A 72 -9.77 -9.08 -14.07
CA THR A 72 -10.21 -8.20 -15.15
C THR A 72 -10.20 -6.77 -14.65
N LEU A 73 -10.11 -5.80 -15.56
CA LEU A 73 -10.19 -4.39 -15.20
C LEU A 73 -11.47 -4.09 -14.41
N TRP A 74 -12.59 -4.72 -14.77
CA TRP A 74 -13.86 -4.59 -14.05
C TRP A 74 -13.83 -5.20 -12.65
N SER A 75 -13.28 -6.42 -12.51
CA SER A 75 -13.20 -7.07 -11.19
C SER A 75 -12.26 -6.32 -10.26
N GLN A 76 -11.17 -5.75 -10.77
CA GLN A 76 -10.24 -4.92 -10.01
C GLN A 76 -10.83 -3.55 -9.65
N LEU A 77 -11.57 -2.90 -10.55
CA LEU A 77 -12.22 -1.62 -10.26
C LEU A 77 -13.32 -1.75 -9.20
N ILE A 78 -14.26 -2.68 -9.42
CA ILE A 78 -15.41 -2.86 -8.51
C ILE A 78 -14.93 -3.46 -7.19
N GLY A 79 -14.16 -4.55 -7.25
CA GLY A 79 -13.62 -5.23 -6.07
C GLY A 79 -12.65 -4.34 -5.29
N GLY A 80 -11.77 -3.61 -5.99
CA GLY A 80 -10.85 -2.66 -5.39
C GLY A 80 -11.59 -1.51 -4.71
N PHE A 81 -12.61 -0.94 -5.34
CA PHE A 81 -13.42 0.12 -4.71
C PHE A 81 -14.07 -0.37 -3.40
N VAL A 82 -14.72 -1.54 -3.42
CA VAL A 82 -15.36 -2.12 -2.22
C VAL A 82 -14.32 -2.45 -1.15
N TYR A 83 -13.18 -2.99 -1.53
CA TYR A 83 -12.07 -3.30 -0.62
C TYR A 83 -11.51 -2.05 0.07
N TRP A 84 -11.25 -0.99 -0.69
CA TRP A 84 -10.74 0.27 -0.15
C TRP A 84 -11.78 0.96 0.73
N LEU A 85 -13.07 0.89 0.35
CA LEU A 85 -14.16 1.41 1.17
C LEU A 85 -14.26 0.66 2.50
N GLN A 86 -14.25 -0.68 2.47
CA GLN A 86 -14.28 -1.50 3.69
C GLN A 86 -13.07 -1.21 4.60
N THR A 87 -11.88 -1.08 4.02
CA THR A 87 -10.65 -0.77 4.77
C THR A 87 -10.70 0.62 5.42
N ASN A 88 -11.24 1.63 4.74
CA ASN A 88 -11.23 3.00 5.25
C ASN A 88 -12.44 3.38 6.11
N ALA A 89 -13.63 2.91 5.75
CA ALA A 89 -14.89 3.32 6.35
C ALA A 89 -15.40 2.34 7.42
N VAL A 90 -14.98 1.06 7.37
CA VAL A 90 -15.53 0.00 8.23
C VAL A 90 -14.47 -0.59 9.17
N SER A 91 -13.21 -0.67 8.74
CA SER A 91 -12.14 -1.24 9.56
C SER A 91 -11.94 -0.46 10.85
N GLN A 92 -12.06 -1.16 11.98
CA GLN A 92 -11.89 -0.60 13.32
C GLN A 92 -10.56 0.17 13.46
N ASN A 93 -9.47 -0.39 12.93
CA ASN A 93 -8.14 0.22 13.03
C ASN A 93 -8.08 1.61 12.37
N MET A 94 -8.78 1.79 11.24
CA MET A 94 -8.75 3.04 10.49
C MET A 94 -9.70 4.08 11.10
N ILE A 95 -10.89 3.65 11.50
CA ILE A 95 -11.85 4.51 12.20
C ILE A 95 -11.25 5.08 13.49
N GLN A 96 -10.57 4.25 14.29
CA GLN A 96 -9.92 4.69 15.52
C GLN A 96 -8.85 5.78 15.29
N ARG A 97 -8.08 5.68 14.20
CA ARG A 97 -7.11 6.72 13.82
C ARG A 97 -7.79 8.03 13.47
N TYR A 98 -8.90 7.98 12.74
CA TYR A 98 -9.66 9.19 12.38
C TYR A 98 -10.32 9.85 13.59
N LEU A 99 -10.85 9.06 14.52
CA LEU A 99 -11.46 9.57 15.76
C LEU A 99 -10.44 10.16 16.74
N SER A 100 -9.16 9.79 16.61
CA SER A 100 -8.08 10.33 17.45
C SER A 100 -7.56 11.69 17.00
N LEU A 101 -8.07 12.22 15.87
CA LEU A 101 -7.69 13.52 15.34
C LEU A 101 -8.58 14.64 15.91
N PRO A 102 -8.03 15.85 16.13
CA PRO A 102 -8.72 16.92 16.86
C PRO A 102 -9.91 17.53 16.09
N SER A 103 -10.04 17.27 14.80
CA SER A 103 -11.15 17.78 13.99
C SER A 103 -11.38 16.98 12.72
N VAL A 104 -12.60 17.07 12.16
CA VAL A 104 -12.94 16.48 10.86
C VAL A 104 -12.04 16.99 9.73
N LYS A 105 -11.61 18.27 9.79
CA LYS A 105 -10.66 18.84 8.81
C LYS A 105 -9.27 18.19 8.91
N ALA A 106 -8.82 17.82 10.11
CA ALA A 106 -7.59 17.05 10.28
C ALA A 106 -7.75 15.63 9.73
N GLY A 107 -8.87 14.96 10.01
CA GLY A 107 -9.21 13.65 9.44
C GLY A 107 -9.21 13.64 7.91
N ARG A 108 -9.88 14.62 7.28
CA ARG A 108 -9.90 14.74 5.81
C ARG A 108 -8.51 14.95 5.21
N ARG A 109 -7.65 15.75 5.86
CA ARG A 109 -6.25 15.91 5.43
C ARG A 109 -5.47 14.61 5.54
N ALA A 110 -5.62 13.88 6.65
CA ALA A 110 -4.97 12.58 6.84
C ALA A 110 -5.40 11.57 5.76
N LEU A 111 -6.69 11.53 5.40
CA LEU A 111 -7.21 10.70 4.32
C LEU A 111 -6.57 11.07 2.97
N TRP A 112 -6.48 12.35 2.63
CA TRP A 112 -5.85 12.78 1.38
C TRP A 112 -4.35 12.42 1.31
N ILE A 113 -3.63 12.57 2.41
CA ILE A 113 -2.22 12.15 2.50
C ILE A 113 -2.11 10.64 2.29
N PHE A 114 -3.01 9.86 2.91
CA PHE A 114 -3.05 8.41 2.74
C PHE A 114 -3.33 8.02 1.28
N VAL A 115 -4.34 8.61 0.64
CA VAL A 115 -4.66 8.36 -0.77
C VAL A 115 -3.47 8.69 -1.66
N PHE A 116 -2.85 9.86 -1.47
CA PHE A 116 -1.65 10.23 -2.22
C PHE A 116 -0.50 9.24 -2.03
N GLY A 117 -0.24 8.81 -0.78
CA GLY A 117 0.81 7.84 -0.48
C GLY A 117 0.57 6.47 -1.10
N VAL A 118 -0.68 5.98 -1.11
CA VAL A 118 -1.05 4.72 -1.77
C VAL A 118 -0.93 4.83 -3.28
N CYS A 119 -1.38 5.93 -3.87
CA CYS A 119 -1.23 6.16 -5.32
C CYS A 119 0.25 6.20 -5.74
N LEU A 120 1.12 6.86 -4.96
CA LEU A 120 2.55 6.89 -5.22
C LEU A 120 3.19 5.50 -5.13
N LEU A 121 2.72 4.65 -4.21
CA LEU A 121 3.19 3.28 -4.05
C LEU A 121 2.76 2.33 -5.17
N MET A 122 1.57 2.55 -5.72
CA MET A 122 0.99 1.71 -6.76
C MET A 122 1.37 2.16 -8.18
N ALA A 123 1.98 3.35 -8.31
CA ALA A 123 2.54 3.86 -9.56
C ALA A 123 3.90 3.24 -9.84
#